data_AF-A0A239QXK8-F1
#
_entry.id   AF-A0A239QXK8-F1
#
_cell.length_a   1.000
_cell.length_b   1.000
_cell.length_c   1.000
_cell.angle_alpha   90.00
_cell.angle_beta   90.00
_cell.angle_gamma   90.00
#
_symmetry.space_group_name_H-M   'P 1'
#
loop_
_entity.id
_entity.type
_entity.pdbx_description
1 polymer ?
#
loop_
_entity_poly.entity_id
_entity_poly.type
_entity_poly.pdbx_seq_one_letter_code
_entity_poly.pdbx_strand_id
1 'polypeptide(L)'
;MNLYLRYFDSEILVTNVDDAIAFLANIDDIGMNPMLEKDIRDYAASDVFYPKRYKIRPRVYFIIIKTEAANMQDFKDKKAVHAGGAQGAKPVSSAVMKLNEERFGWYEGSIDFKRVQLVPGTGKFQYRDTHFVARVKASSGQECYDRIVDHLSQRVDSRSQFPSAKGKNFKFQYLGLCK
;
A
#
# COMPACT_ATOMS: atom_id res chain seq x y z
N MET A 1 -17.82 -20.80 2.60
CA MET A 1 -16.70 -20.08 1.97
C MET A 1 -15.70 -19.73 3.06
N ASN A 2 -14.40 -19.83 2.78
CA ASN A 2 -13.37 -19.64 3.79
C ASN A 2 -13.07 -18.14 3.98
N LEU A 3 -12.58 -17.78 5.16
CA LEU A 3 -12.25 -16.41 5.54
C LEU A 3 -10.77 -16.34 5.90
N TYR A 4 -10.03 -15.51 5.17
CA TYR A 4 -8.70 -15.10 5.55
C TYR A 4 -8.77 -13.80 6.34
N LEU A 5 -8.15 -13.78 7.51
CA LEU A 5 -8.06 -12.61 8.38
C LEU A 5 -6.61 -12.22 8.58
N ARG A 6 -6.35 -10.92 8.64
CA ARG A 6 -5.02 -10.39 8.98
C ARG A 6 -5.11 -9.14 9.83
N TYR A 7 -4.37 -9.16 10.94
CA TYR A 7 -4.08 -8.03 11.82
C TYR A 7 -2.56 -7.97 12.03
N PHE A 8 -1.89 -6.99 11.43
CA PHE A 8 -0.41 -6.91 11.36
C PHE A 8 0.25 -8.21 10.89
N ASP A 9 0.95 -8.91 11.79
CA ASP A 9 1.67 -10.17 11.55
C ASP A 9 0.85 -11.40 11.99
N SER A 10 -0.29 -11.18 12.65
CA SER A 10 -1.24 -12.23 13.00
C SER A 10 -2.19 -12.46 11.83
N GLU A 11 -2.14 -13.65 11.24
CA GLU A 11 -3.01 -14.07 10.15
C GLU A 11 -3.56 -15.47 10.36
N ILE A 12 -4.76 -15.72 9.86
CA ILE A 12 -5.41 -17.02 9.92
C ILE A 12 -6.30 -17.22 8.70
N LEU A 13 -6.47 -18.48 8.28
CA LEU A 13 -7.50 -18.89 7.35
C LEU A 13 -8.44 -19.85 8.09
N VAL A 14 -9.73 -19.52 8.10
CA VAL A 14 -10.76 -20.30 8.78
C VAL A 14 -11.89 -20.65 7.83
N THR A 15 -12.66 -21.68 8.16
CA THR A 15 -13.74 -22.20 7.30
C THR A 15 -15.12 -21.68 7.66
N ASN A 16 -15.26 -21.07 8.85
CA ASN A 16 -16.51 -20.54 9.36
C ASN A 16 -16.28 -19.18 10.05
N VAL A 17 -17.38 -18.47 10.30
CA VAL A 17 -17.35 -17.13 10.89
C VAL A 17 -17.09 -17.13 12.39
N ASP A 18 -17.44 -18.21 13.10
CA ASP A 18 -17.26 -18.30 14.55
C ASP A 18 -15.78 -18.39 14.92
N ASP A 19 -14.99 -19.17 14.18
CA ASP A 19 -13.53 -19.22 14.32
C ASP A 19 -12.88 -17.88 13.98
N ALA A 20 -13.43 -17.16 13.00
CA ALA A 20 -12.97 -15.82 12.65
C ALA A 20 -13.18 -14.84 13.83
N ILE A 21 -14.35 -14.89 14.45
CA ILE A 21 -14.71 -14.08 15.62
C ILE A 21 -13.82 -14.46 16.81
N ALA A 22 -13.61 -15.75 17.07
CA ALA A 22 -12.77 -16.25 18.15
C ALA A 22 -11.31 -15.78 17.99
N PHE A 23 -10.76 -15.84 16.78
CA PHE A 23 -9.43 -15.30 16.48
C PHE A 23 -9.32 -13.80 16.78
N LEU A 24 -10.31 -13.01 16.35
CA LEU A 24 -10.31 -11.56 16.58
C LEU A 24 -10.54 -11.20 18.06
N ALA A 25 -11.33 -11.98 18.78
CA ALA A 25 -11.57 -11.82 20.21
C ALA A 25 -10.31 -12.09 21.05
N ASN A 26 -9.41 -12.93 20.56
CA ASN A 26 -8.12 -13.22 21.20
C ASN A 26 -7.06 -12.11 20.97
N ILE A 27 -7.41 -11.02 20.27
CA ILE A 27 -6.55 -9.86 20.05
C ILE A 27 -7.13 -8.69 20.84
N ASP A 28 -6.55 -8.42 22.02
CA ASP A 28 -7.02 -7.39 22.96
C ASP A 28 -7.21 -6.02 22.29
N ASP A 29 -6.30 -5.67 21.38
CA ASP A 29 -6.27 -4.40 20.66
C ASP A 29 -7.51 -4.16 19.77
N ILE A 30 -8.25 -5.20 19.36
CA ILE A 30 -9.40 -5.08 18.46
C ILE A 30 -10.63 -4.57 19.18
N GLY A 31 -10.80 -4.91 20.47
CA GLY A 31 -11.99 -4.53 21.24
C GLY A 31 -13.28 -5.08 20.63
N MET A 32 -13.34 -6.40 20.47
CA MET A 32 -14.54 -7.08 19.95
C MET A 32 -15.78 -6.69 20.75
N ASN A 33 -16.85 -6.35 20.03
CA ASN A 33 -18.13 -5.95 20.60
C ASN A 33 -19.29 -6.48 19.74
N PRO A 34 -20.53 -6.51 20.25
CA PRO A 34 -21.66 -7.09 19.53
C PRO A 34 -21.96 -6.45 18.18
N MET A 35 -21.67 -5.15 18.01
CA MET A 35 -21.87 -4.45 16.74
C MET A 35 -20.86 -4.89 15.68
N LEU A 36 -19.59 -5.01 16.08
CA LEU A 36 -18.52 -5.49 15.21
C LEU A 36 -18.74 -6.97 14.84
N GLU A 37 -19.14 -7.79 15.80
CA GLU A 37 -19.45 -9.19 15.56
C GLU A 37 -20.59 -9.34 14.53
N LYS A 38 -21.68 -8.60 14.73
CA LYS A 38 -22.81 -8.58 13.79
C LYS A 38 -22.36 -8.19 12.39
N ASP A 39 -21.56 -7.12 12.24
CA ASP A 39 -21.09 -6.68 10.94
C ASP A 39 -20.18 -7.71 10.24
N ILE A 40 -19.38 -8.47 11.01
CA ILE A 40 -18.57 -9.58 10.48
C ILE A 40 -19.46 -10.73 10.00
N ARG A 41 -20.51 -11.07 10.76
CA ARG A 41 -21.50 -12.09 10.36
C ARG A 41 -22.26 -11.68 9.11
N ASP A 42 -22.74 -10.43 9.07
CA ASP A 42 -23.43 -9.85 7.91
C ASP A 42 -22.50 -9.84 6.68
N TYR A 43 -21.22 -9.46 6.86
CA TYR A 43 -20.24 -9.55 5.78
C TYR A 43 -20.05 -10.99 5.32
N ALA A 44 -19.83 -11.95 6.21
CA ALA A 44 -19.62 -13.35 5.87
C ALA A 44 -20.82 -13.95 5.09
N ALA A 45 -22.05 -13.61 5.48
CA ALA A 45 -23.28 -14.07 4.85
C ALA A 45 -23.63 -13.35 3.53
N SER A 46 -23.10 -12.13 3.30
CA SER A 46 -23.38 -11.37 2.08
C SER A 46 -22.76 -11.98 0.82
N ASP A 47 -23.25 -11.59 -0.36
CA ASP A 47 -22.64 -11.90 -1.66
C ASP A 47 -21.48 -10.94 -2.03
N VAL A 48 -20.98 -10.15 -1.07
CA VAL A 48 -19.87 -9.22 -1.30
C VAL A 48 -18.54 -9.97 -1.18
N PHE A 49 -17.78 -10.03 -2.27
CA PHE A 49 -16.46 -10.71 -2.33
C PHE A 49 -15.26 -9.78 -2.15
N TYR A 50 -15.46 -8.46 -2.18
CA TYR A 50 -14.37 -7.50 -1.99
C TYR A 50 -13.83 -7.56 -0.55
N PRO A 51 -12.49 -7.49 -0.35
CA PRO A 51 -11.88 -7.42 0.98
C PRO A 51 -12.47 -6.29 1.82
N LYS A 52 -12.90 -6.60 3.03
CA LYS A 52 -13.42 -5.59 3.97
C LYS A 52 -12.34 -5.22 4.99
N ARG A 53 -12.15 -3.91 5.18
CA ARG A 53 -11.16 -3.33 6.10
C ARG A 53 -11.87 -2.73 7.30
N TYR A 54 -11.47 -3.17 8.49
CA TYR A 54 -12.04 -2.74 9.77
C TYR A 54 -11.06 -1.85 10.49
N LYS A 55 -11.36 -0.55 10.55
CA LYS A 55 -10.51 0.44 11.22
C LYS A 55 -10.78 0.42 12.72
N ILE A 56 -9.76 0.10 13.51
CA ILE A 56 -9.82 0.10 14.98
C ILE A 56 -9.46 1.48 15.51
N ARG A 57 -8.29 2.00 15.10
CA ARG A 57 -7.78 3.33 15.46
C ARG A 57 -6.92 3.89 14.30
N PRO A 58 -6.47 5.17 14.33
CA PRO A 58 -5.65 5.70 13.24
C PRO A 58 -4.47 4.78 12.91
N ARG A 59 -4.35 4.39 11.63
CA ARG A 59 -3.34 3.47 11.09
C ARG A 59 -3.43 2.01 11.54
N VAL A 60 -4.38 1.64 12.41
CA VAL A 60 -4.56 0.27 12.91
C VAL A 60 -5.88 -0.30 12.41
N TYR A 61 -5.81 -1.45 11.75
CA TYR A 61 -6.95 -2.11 11.14
C TYR A 61 -6.67 -3.60 10.96
N PHE A 62 -7.73 -4.38 10.85
CA PHE A 62 -7.66 -5.74 10.29
C PHE A 62 -8.41 -5.81 8.97
N ILE A 63 -8.16 -6.86 8.20
CA ILE A 63 -8.87 -7.17 6.96
C ILE A 63 -9.51 -8.55 7.05
N ILE A 64 -10.64 -8.71 6.37
CA ILE A 64 -11.27 -10.01 6.09
C ILE A 64 -11.38 -10.17 4.57
N ILE A 65 -10.95 -11.33 4.06
CA ILE A 65 -11.03 -11.70 2.65
C ILE A 65 -11.77 -13.02 2.55
N LYS A 66 -12.84 -13.06 1.76
CA LYS A 66 -13.50 -14.31 1.37
C LYS A 66 -12.68 -15.02 0.31
N THR A 67 -12.50 -16.32 0.47
CA THR A 67 -11.68 -17.12 -0.45
C THR A 67 -12.17 -18.55 -0.54
N GLU A 68 -11.89 -19.17 -1.69
CA GLU A 68 -12.07 -20.61 -1.93
C GLU A 68 -10.82 -21.42 -1.60
N ALA A 69 -9.75 -20.76 -1.14
CA ALA A 69 -8.50 -21.45 -0.81
C ALA A 69 -8.71 -22.43 0.34
N ALA A 70 -8.25 -23.67 0.18
CA ALA A 70 -8.46 -24.73 1.17
C ALA A 70 -7.53 -24.61 2.39
N ASN A 71 -6.35 -24.02 2.20
CA ASN A 71 -5.36 -23.84 3.26
C ASN A 71 -4.55 -22.53 3.05
N MET A 72 -3.77 -22.15 4.06
CA MET A 72 -2.97 -20.92 4.04
C MET A 72 -1.98 -20.85 2.88
N GLN A 73 -1.39 -21.99 2.48
CA GLN A 73 -0.44 -22.06 1.38
C GLN A 73 -1.13 -21.75 0.05
N ASP A 74 -2.25 -22.43 -0.23
CA ASP A 74 -3.09 -22.20 -1.43
C ASP A 74 -3.56 -20.75 -1.51
N PHE A 75 -3.93 -20.13 -0.38
CA PHE A 75 -4.30 -18.71 -0.35
C PHE A 75 -3.15 -17.78 -0.75
N LYS A 76 -1.95 -18.02 -0.21
CA LYS A 76 -0.75 -17.22 -0.52
C LYS A 76 -0.31 -17.41 -1.96
N ASP A 77 -0.37 -18.64 -2.47
CA ASP A 77 -0.02 -18.98 -3.84
C ASP A 77 -1.03 -18.40 -4.83
N LYS A 78 -2.34 -18.53 -4.59
CA LYS A 78 -3.37 -17.90 -5.44
C LYS A 78 -3.32 -16.38 -5.41
N LYS A 79 -2.91 -15.75 -4.30
CA LYS A 79 -2.61 -14.32 -4.29
C LYS A 79 -1.41 -13.97 -5.18
N ALA A 80 -0.43 -14.86 -5.29
CA ALA A 80 0.65 -14.73 -6.27
C ALA A 80 0.16 -14.97 -7.71
N VAL A 81 -0.87 -15.80 -7.91
CA VAL A 81 -1.46 -16.07 -9.25
C VAL A 81 -2.45 -14.98 -9.70
N HIS A 82 -3.19 -14.33 -8.80
CA HIS A 82 -4.00 -13.13 -9.13
C HIS A 82 -3.15 -11.86 -9.34
N ALA A 83 -1.83 -11.91 -9.10
CA ALA A 83 -0.89 -10.97 -9.71
C ALA A 83 -0.67 -11.24 -11.22
N GLY A 84 -1.34 -12.25 -11.80
CA GLY A 84 -1.03 -12.82 -13.12
C GLY A 84 -2.20 -13.05 -14.10
N GLY A 85 -3.40 -12.47 -13.92
CA GLY A 85 -4.41 -12.46 -15.01
C GLY A 85 -5.84 -12.11 -14.56
N ALA A 86 -6.66 -11.34 -15.28
CA ALA A 86 -6.51 -10.63 -16.54
C ALA A 86 -7.48 -9.43 -16.56
N GLN A 87 -6.94 -8.22 -16.48
CA GLN A 87 -7.40 -7.02 -17.18
C GLN A 87 -6.28 -5.98 -17.00
N GLY A 88 -5.35 -6.00 -17.95
CA GLY A 88 -4.16 -5.15 -17.91
C GLY A 88 -3.19 -5.52 -16.79
N ALA A 89 -2.58 -6.70 -16.87
CA ALA A 89 -1.25 -6.87 -16.30
C ALA A 89 -0.34 -5.87 -17.03
N LYS A 90 -0.27 -4.64 -16.51
CA LYS A 90 0.88 -3.80 -16.79
C LYS A 90 2.05 -4.66 -16.33
N PRO A 91 3.02 -4.94 -17.21
CA PRO A 91 4.20 -5.70 -16.81
C PRO A 91 4.69 -5.07 -15.52
N VAL A 92 5.10 -5.89 -14.53
CA VAL A 92 5.94 -5.39 -13.44
C VAL A 92 7.02 -4.61 -14.16
N SER A 93 6.90 -3.27 -14.14
CA SER A 93 7.64 -2.49 -15.11
C SER A 93 9.10 -2.80 -14.84
N SER A 94 9.91 -3.01 -15.87
CA SER A 94 11.34 -3.28 -15.70
C SER A 94 11.98 -2.31 -14.69
N ALA A 95 11.42 -1.10 -14.54
CA ALA A 95 11.75 -0.14 -13.50
C ALA A 95 11.63 -0.64 -12.04
N VAL A 96 10.63 -1.44 -11.64
CA VAL A 96 10.53 -1.96 -10.26
C VAL A 96 11.61 -3.01 -9.99
N MET A 97 11.93 -3.86 -10.98
CA MET A 97 13.06 -4.78 -10.88
C MET A 97 14.40 -4.04 -10.81
N LYS A 98 14.53 -2.94 -11.55
CA LYS A 98 15.73 -2.10 -11.59
C LYS A 98 15.83 -1.09 -10.45
N LEU A 99 14.79 -0.96 -9.61
CA LEU A 99 14.73 0.07 -8.56
C LEU A 99 15.90 -0.07 -7.58
N ASN A 100 16.21 -1.31 -7.20
CA ASN A 100 17.32 -1.64 -6.31
C ASN A 100 18.59 -2.08 -7.08
N GLU A 101 18.62 -1.94 -8.40
CA GLU A 101 19.83 -2.21 -9.18
C GLU A 101 20.91 -1.20 -8.76
N GLU A 102 22.00 -1.71 -8.18
CA GLU A 102 23.15 -0.90 -7.81
C GLU A 102 23.93 -0.50 -9.06
N ARG A 103 23.72 0.74 -9.49
CA ARG A 103 24.38 1.33 -10.64
C ARG A 103 24.67 2.81 -10.41
N PHE A 104 25.83 3.08 -9.82
CA PHE A 104 26.22 4.45 -9.53
C PHE A 104 26.29 5.37 -10.76
N GLY A 105 25.68 6.56 -10.66
CA GLY A 105 25.74 7.59 -11.69
C GLY A 105 24.69 8.67 -11.53
N TRP A 106 24.39 9.35 -12.63
CA TRP A 106 23.30 10.31 -12.72
C TRP A 106 21.99 9.61 -13.04
N TYR A 107 20.94 9.97 -12.30
CA TYR A 107 19.57 9.53 -12.53
C TYR A 107 18.68 10.74 -12.75
N GLU A 108 17.71 10.64 -13.66
CA GLU A 108 16.57 11.56 -13.71
C GLU A 108 15.39 10.91 -13.02
N GLY A 109 14.95 11.49 -11.90
CA GLY A 109 13.80 11.03 -11.15
C GLY A 109 12.62 11.98 -11.33
N SER A 110 11.44 11.43 -11.57
CA SER A 110 10.17 12.13 -11.75
C SER A 110 9.17 11.62 -10.72
N ILE A 111 8.60 12.51 -9.91
CA ILE A 111 7.63 12.19 -8.86
C ILE A 111 6.34 13.01 -9.01
N ASP A 112 5.21 12.33 -9.00
CA ASP A 112 3.87 12.93 -8.95
C ASP A 112 3.29 12.75 -7.55
N PHE A 113 3.06 13.86 -6.84
CA PHE A 113 2.65 13.83 -5.43
C PHE A 113 1.59 14.89 -5.10
N LYS A 114 0.88 14.71 -3.99
CA LYS A 114 -0.12 15.67 -3.51
C LYS A 114 0.56 16.66 -2.57
N ARG A 115 0.84 17.87 -3.04
CA ARG A 115 1.42 18.96 -2.24
C ARG A 115 0.33 19.68 -1.46
N VAL A 116 0.54 19.87 -0.16
CA VAL A 116 -0.33 20.73 0.64
C VAL A 116 0.08 22.19 0.47
N GLN A 117 -0.91 23.05 0.23
CA GLN A 117 -0.74 24.51 0.12
C GLN A 117 -1.79 25.21 0.98
N LEU A 118 -1.39 26.28 1.67
CA LEU A 118 -2.32 27.20 2.33
C LEU A 118 -3.04 28.02 1.26
N VAL A 119 -4.36 28.09 1.34
CA VAL A 119 -5.17 28.98 0.49
C VAL A 119 -5.12 30.38 1.11
N PRO A 120 -4.51 31.37 0.43
CA PRO A 120 -4.35 32.72 0.97
C PRO A 120 -5.70 33.32 1.40
N GLY A 121 -5.73 33.97 2.55
CA GLY A 121 -6.92 34.64 3.09
C GLY A 121 -7.97 33.74 3.75
N THR A 122 -7.92 32.42 3.59
CA THR A 122 -8.95 31.52 4.17
C THR A 122 -8.49 30.74 5.40
N GLY A 123 -7.17 30.66 5.63
CA GLY A 123 -6.59 29.79 6.67
C GLY A 123 -6.71 28.28 6.38
N LYS A 124 -7.33 27.90 5.25
CA LYS A 124 -7.57 26.50 4.89
C LYS A 124 -6.41 25.93 4.08
N PHE A 125 -6.21 24.63 4.20
CA PHE A 125 -5.22 23.88 3.43
C PHE A 125 -5.89 23.07 2.32
N GLN A 126 -5.23 23.01 1.16
CA GLN A 126 -5.68 22.20 0.03
C GLN A 126 -4.55 21.30 -0.49
N TYR A 127 -4.94 20.15 -1.02
CA TYR A 127 -4.03 19.25 -1.74
C TYR A 127 -4.02 19.59 -3.22
N ARG A 128 -2.84 19.73 -3.80
CA ARG A 128 -2.64 20.00 -5.23
C ARG A 128 -1.74 18.93 -5.85
N ASP A 129 -2.18 18.36 -6.96
CA ASP A 129 -1.33 17.51 -7.79
C ASP A 129 -0.10 18.27 -8.25
N THR A 130 1.08 17.74 -7.96
CA THR A 130 2.37 18.37 -8.24
C THR A 130 3.30 17.36 -8.90
N HIS A 131 3.80 17.75 -10.06
CA HIS A 131 4.85 17.03 -10.79
C HIS A 131 6.20 17.65 -10.46
N PHE A 132 7.18 16.83 -10.11
CA PHE A 132 8.55 17.28 -9.82
C PHE A 132 9.56 16.36 -10.51
N VAL A 133 10.56 16.96 -11.16
CA VAL A 133 11.63 16.24 -11.85
C VAL A 133 12.97 16.80 -11.39
N ALA A 134 13.90 15.91 -11.08
CA ALA A 134 15.26 16.29 -10.72
C ALA A 134 16.29 15.29 -11.24
N ARG A 135 17.48 15.80 -11.55
CA ARG A 135 18.65 14.97 -11.81
C ARG A 135 19.43 14.80 -10.52
N VAL A 136 19.63 13.56 -10.12
CA VAL A 136 20.18 13.18 -8.83
C VAL A 136 21.33 12.21 -9.04
N LYS A 137 22.46 12.51 -8.42
CA LYS A 137 23.56 11.56 -8.30
C LYS A 137 23.18 10.52 -7.25
N ALA A 138 23.12 9.25 -7.63
CA ALA A 138 22.64 8.16 -6.80
C ALA A 138 23.31 6.84 -7.19
N SER A 139 23.24 5.87 -6.30
CA SER A 139 23.77 4.50 -6.47
C SER A 139 22.71 3.53 -6.98
N SER A 140 21.43 3.91 -6.92
CA SER A 140 20.30 3.11 -7.40
C SER A 140 19.08 4.00 -7.69
N GLY A 141 18.05 3.43 -8.32
CA GLY A 141 16.76 4.11 -8.47
C GLY A 141 16.08 4.40 -7.13
N GLN A 142 16.26 3.52 -6.14
CA GLN A 142 15.77 3.69 -4.78
C GLN A 142 16.43 4.90 -4.10
N GLU A 143 17.75 5.01 -4.17
CA GLU A 143 18.45 6.16 -3.59
C GLU A 143 18.09 7.47 -4.33
N CYS A 144 17.83 7.42 -5.65
CA CYS A 144 17.31 8.56 -6.41
C CYS A 144 15.95 9.03 -5.84
N TYR A 145 15.04 8.09 -5.56
CA TYR A 145 13.76 8.40 -4.92
C TYR A 145 13.95 9.02 -3.53
N ASP A 146 14.75 8.39 -2.67
CA ASP A 146 14.93 8.80 -1.28
C ASP A 146 15.50 10.23 -1.20
N ARG A 147 16.51 10.53 -2.03
CA ARG A 147 17.09 11.89 -2.13
C ARG A 147 16.08 12.94 -2.62
N ILE A 148 15.19 12.59 -3.54
CA ILE A 148 14.12 13.50 -4.01
C ILE A 148 13.12 13.77 -2.89
N VAL A 149 12.66 12.72 -2.20
CA VAL A 149 11.69 12.85 -1.11
C VAL A 149 12.28 13.62 0.07
N ASP A 150 13.52 13.37 0.44
CA ASP A 150 14.24 14.12 1.47
C ASP A 150 14.37 15.61 1.10
N HIS A 151 14.69 15.92 -0.16
CA HIS A 151 14.74 17.30 -0.63
C HIS A 151 13.38 18.00 -0.56
N LEU A 152 12.31 17.31 -0.96
CA LEU A 152 10.96 17.87 -1.00
C LEU A 152 10.36 18.01 0.39
N SER A 153 10.55 17.04 1.28
CA SER A 153 9.97 17.03 2.63
C SER A 153 10.41 18.23 3.48
N GLN A 154 11.60 18.77 3.22
CA GLN A 154 12.11 20.00 3.86
C GLN A 154 11.50 21.30 3.29
N ARG A 155 10.83 21.24 2.13
CA ARG A 155 10.37 22.42 1.35
C ARG A 155 8.85 22.49 1.19
N VAL A 156 8.16 21.38 1.45
CA VAL A 156 6.70 21.31 1.40
C VAL A 156 6.13 21.09 2.80
N ASP A 157 4.85 21.43 2.97
CA ASP A 157 4.14 21.18 4.21
C ASP A 157 4.14 19.68 4.54
N SER A 158 4.35 19.33 5.81
CA SER A 158 4.51 17.96 6.30
C SER A 158 3.29 17.06 6.07
N ARG A 159 2.12 17.63 5.77
CA ARG A 159 0.90 16.88 5.38
C ARG A 159 0.89 16.49 3.91
N SER A 160 1.85 16.95 3.10
CA SER A 160 1.98 16.54 1.71
C SER A 160 2.17 15.03 1.60
N GLN A 161 1.58 14.41 0.58
CA GLN A 161 1.56 12.95 0.42
C GLN A 161 2.45 12.55 -0.74
N PHE A 162 3.56 11.88 -0.41
CA PHE A 162 4.48 11.32 -1.39
C PHE A 162 4.04 9.92 -1.83
N PRO A 163 4.16 9.57 -3.13
CA PRO A 163 3.90 8.23 -3.61
C PRO A 163 5.00 7.25 -3.16
N SER A 164 4.72 5.95 -3.18
CA SER A 164 5.78 4.94 -2.98
C SER A 164 6.76 4.92 -4.16
N ALA A 165 8.05 4.64 -3.89
CA ALA A 165 9.08 4.37 -4.90
C ALA A 165 8.72 3.23 -5.86
N LYS A 166 7.92 2.25 -5.42
CA LYS A 166 7.44 1.13 -6.25
C LYS A 166 6.15 1.46 -7.02
N GLY A 167 5.58 2.63 -6.80
CA GLY A 167 4.32 3.07 -7.39
C GLY A 167 4.50 3.71 -8.76
N LYS A 168 3.41 3.75 -9.54
CA LYS A 168 3.37 4.36 -10.89
C LYS A 168 3.70 5.88 -10.94
N ASN A 169 3.63 6.54 -9.79
CA ASN A 169 3.82 7.98 -9.63
C ASN A 169 5.28 8.34 -9.35
N PHE A 170 6.18 7.37 -9.32
CA PHE A 170 7.62 7.60 -9.38
C PHE A 170 8.18 6.92 -10.63
N LYS A 171 9.01 7.64 -11.38
CA LYS A 171 9.74 7.13 -12.54
C LYS A 171 11.18 7.55 -12.41
N PHE A 172 12.10 6.70 -12.84
CA PHE A 172 13.51 7.05 -12.89
C PHE A 172 14.16 6.54 -14.17
N GLN A 173 15.19 7.24 -14.62
CA GLN A 173 16.02 6.87 -15.76
C GLN A 173 17.49 7.07 -15.43
N TYR A 174 18.32 6.05 -15.65
CA TYR A 174 19.77 6.17 -15.54
C TYR A 174 20.31 6.94 -16.76
N LEU A 175 21.08 8.01 -16.50
CA LEU A 175 21.62 8.91 -17.51
C LEU A 175 23.08 8.62 -17.86
N GLY A 176 23.83 7.91 -17.01
CA GLY A 176 25.25 7.64 -17.22
C GLY A 176 26.12 7.94 -16.02
N LEU A 177 27.40 7.58 -16.13
CA LEU A 177 28.40 7.87 -15.11
C LEU A 177 28.65 9.38 -15.02
N CYS A 178 29.00 9.83 -13.82
CA CYS A 178 29.54 11.18 -13.64
C CYS A 178 30.94 11.21 -14.27
N LYS A 179 31.07 11.85 -15.43
CA LYS A 179 32.38 12.29 -15.94
C LYS A 179 32.78 13.58 -15.25
#